data_AF-A0A2D6LJU0-F1
#
_entry.id   AF-A0A2D6LJU0-F1
#
_cell.length_a   1.000
_cell.length_b   1.000
_cell.length_c   1.000
_cell.angle_alpha   90.00
_cell.angle_beta   90.00
_cell.angle_gamma   90.00
#
_symmetry.space_group_name_H-M   'P 1'
#
loop_
_entity.id
_entity.type
_entity.pdbx_description
1 polymer ?
#
loop_
_entity_poly.entity_id
_entity_poly.type
_entity_poly.pdbx_seq_one_letter_code
_entity_poly.pdbx_strand_id
1 'polypeptide(L)'
;MNGTSAMTPACPPRQVPALFAPVDSASLAIFRIVFGVAMAFQVFAIDSMQRVFINYVYPQHLFKYYGFEWVSAWPEHGMYVHFAVLGLLSLLVAAGWWYRVASALLFVGWTYVFLLDASQYQNHYYLLVLLCGVMACLPAHRTWSVDAWRNPAVRSDTVPAWAVWLLRFQIGVVFFYGGVAKLNADWLSGASMALQLKNSNGLPWFAAGGFAAEQWFDQPWVIMAFTYGGLLLDLLIAPALLWRRTRVPAFAVGALFHLTNTQLFDIGVFPWFMVAGSLIFFSPNWPQRAWHWVRARCGGRLCAHWSVGTPAQSTPVMQVARLTVAQRCMLAALAAYVTLQVLVPLRHHLYPGNPSWTRYGERFCWRMRLDNRLLDRPVFEVHLPATAERFKEPLHEMLTPNQHQRMISIPDLALQTAHWIRDQYHARGQLDVQVFAHISYSLNGRPRQYLIDPSVDLAARQRTPWPVNWVSTCPPAHQTVNTLASRGETAVD
;
A
#
# COMPACT_ATOMS: atom_id res chain seq x y z
N MET A 1 -20.14 28.55 70.63
CA MET A 1 -20.69 27.97 69.40
C MET A 1 -19.70 28.26 68.27
N ASN A 2 -18.73 27.37 68.06
CA ASN A 2 -17.74 27.49 66.98
C ASN A 2 -18.10 26.46 65.90
N GLY A 3 -18.71 26.94 64.81
CA GLY A 3 -18.99 26.12 63.63
C GLY A 3 -17.80 26.13 62.67
N THR A 4 -17.02 25.06 62.68
CA THR A 4 -16.02 24.77 61.65
C THR A 4 -16.71 24.10 60.46
N SER A 5 -16.86 24.82 59.34
CA SER A 5 -17.27 24.22 58.07
C SER A 5 -16.11 23.40 57.51
N ALA A 6 -16.26 22.08 57.46
CA ALA A 6 -15.32 21.20 56.77
C ALA A 6 -15.38 21.48 55.26
N MET A 7 -14.31 22.03 54.69
CA MET A 7 -14.10 22.05 53.25
C MET A 7 -13.89 20.62 52.77
N THR A 8 -14.82 20.10 51.97
CA THR A 8 -14.63 18.86 51.20
C THR A 8 -13.45 19.01 50.24
N PRO A 9 -12.54 18.02 50.15
CA PRO A 9 -11.42 18.09 49.22
C PRO A 9 -11.94 18.06 47.77
N ALA A 10 -11.56 19.07 46.99
CA ALA A 10 -11.85 19.13 45.57
C ALA A 10 -11.20 17.93 44.86
N CYS A 11 -12.02 17.10 44.22
CA CYS A 11 -11.57 16.02 43.35
C CYS A 11 -10.66 16.60 42.24
N PRO A 12 -9.48 16.01 41.93
CA PRO A 12 -8.61 16.54 40.90
C PRO A 12 -9.33 16.58 39.54
N PRO A 13 -9.10 17.62 38.72
CA PRO A 13 -9.72 17.73 37.40
C PRO A 13 -9.26 16.56 36.53
N ARG A 14 -10.22 15.71 36.16
CA ARG A 14 -10.01 14.64 35.19
C ARG A 14 -9.71 15.28 33.82
N GLN A 15 -8.90 14.63 32.99
CA GLN A 15 -8.48 15.16 31.69
C GLN A 15 -9.44 14.67 30.58
N VAL A 16 -9.72 15.49 29.55
CA VAL A 16 -10.34 15.00 28.31
C VAL A 16 -9.40 13.92 27.75
N PRO A 17 -9.89 12.75 27.29
CA PRO A 17 -9.02 11.75 26.68
C PRO A 17 -8.20 12.40 25.56
N ALA A 18 -6.88 12.24 25.60
CA ALA A 18 -5.94 12.94 24.72
C ALA A 18 -6.28 12.88 23.21
N LEU A 19 -7.06 11.87 22.80
CA LEU A 19 -7.55 11.65 21.44
C LEU A 19 -8.64 12.64 20.98
N PHE A 20 -9.41 13.24 21.87
CA PHE A 20 -10.45 14.23 21.52
C PHE A 20 -10.02 15.67 21.76
N ALA A 21 -8.80 15.90 22.27
CA ALA A 21 -8.27 17.24 22.43
C ALA A 21 -8.26 17.97 21.08
N PRO A 22 -8.70 19.25 21.03
CA PRO A 22 -8.64 20.04 19.82
C PRO A 22 -7.18 20.31 19.45
N VAL A 23 -6.83 20.01 18.21
CA VAL A 23 -5.53 20.36 17.61
C VAL A 23 -5.75 21.16 16.34
N ASP A 24 -4.76 21.95 15.97
CA ASP A 24 -4.78 22.73 14.73
C ASP A 24 -5.08 21.83 13.51
N SER A 25 -5.96 22.28 12.64
CA SER A 25 -6.47 21.50 11.51
C SER A 25 -5.66 21.64 10.23
N ALA A 26 -4.67 22.54 10.16
CA ALA A 26 -3.96 22.82 8.92
C ALA A 26 -3.16 21.64 8.37
N SER A 27 -2.47 20.86 9.21
CA SER A 27 -1.76 19.68 8.72
C SER A 27 -2.71 18.67 8.08
N LEU A 28 -3.93 18.53 8.61
CA LEU A 28 -4.97 17.66 8.04
C LEU A 28 -5.51 18.24 6.72
N ALA A 29 -5.66 19.56 6.62
CA ALA A 29 -6.06 20.21 5.37
C ALA A 29 -5.00 20.04 4.27
N ILE A 30 -3.70 20.20 4.58
CA ILE A 30 -2.62 19.92 3.63
C ILE A 30 -2.63 18.45 3.23
N PHE A 31 -2.78 17.53 4.18
CA PHE A 31 -2.85 16.10 3.87
C PHE A 31 -4.00 15.79 2.91
N ARG A 32 -5.19 16.39 3.12
CA ARG A 32 -6.33 16.26 2.21
C ARG A 32 -6.00 16.73 0.79
N ILE A 33 -5.35 17.88 0.65
CA ILE A 33 -4.97 18.44 -0.66
C ILE A 33 -3.96 17.50 -1.35
N VAL A 34 -2.89 17.13 -0.65
CA VAL A 34 -1.85 16.22 -1.15
C VAL A 34 -2.46 14.88 -1.57
N PHE A 35 -3.32 14.30 -0.73
CA PHE A 35 -3.99 13.04 -1.01
C PHE A 35 -4.88 13.14 -2.25
N GLY A 36 -5.77 14.12 -2.33
CA GLY A 36 -6.66 14.28 -3.48
C GLY A 36 -5.91 14.56 -4.78
N VAL A 37 -4.83 15.36 -4.74
CA VAL A 37 -3.95 15.60 -5.90
C VAL A 37 -3.22 14.33 -6.31
N ALA A 38 -2.67 13.57 -5.36
CA ALA A 38 -2.01 12.30 -5.64
C ALA A 38 -2.97 11.28 -6.26
N MET A 39 -4.20 11.20 -5.76
CA MET A 39 -5.25 10.32 -6.32
C MET A 39 -5.68 10.78 -7.73
N ALA A 40 -5.79 12.09 -7.98
CA ALA A 40 -6.07 12.60 -9.32
C ALA A 40 -4.92 12.32 -10.28
N PHE A 41 -3.67 12.48 -9.84
CA PHE A 41 -2.49 12.13 -10.63
C PHE A 41 -2.42 10.63 -10.92
N GLN A 42 -2.73 9.77 -9.93
CA GLN A 42 -2.84 8.34 -10.12
C GLN A 42 -3.83 8.00 -11.24
N VAL A 43 -5.03 8.58 -11.22
CA VAL A 43 -6.04 8.36 -12.25
C VAL A 43 -5.60 8.91 -13.61
N PHE A 44 -5.20 10.18 -13.70
CA PHE A 44 -5.01 10.84 -14.99
C PHE A 44 -3.66 10.53 -15.66
N ALA A 45 -2.61 10.33 -14.86
CA ALA A 45 -1.26 10.12 -15.39
C ALA A 45 -0.86 8.64 -15.41
N ILE A 46 -1.20 7.88 -14.36
CA ILE A 46 -0.73 6.49 -14.21
C ILE A 46 -1.74 5.50 -14.79
N ASP A 47 -2.99 5.57 -14.35
CA ASP A 47 -4.12 4.78 -14.87
C ASP A 47 -4.72 5.44 -16.12
N SER A 48 -3.86 5.80 -17.08
CA SER A 48 -4.27 6.35 -18.37
C SER A 48 -5.30 5.46 -19.05
N MET A 49 -6.08 6.01 -20.00
CA MET A 49 -7.09 5.24 -20.73
C MET A 49 -6.52 3.95 -21.34
N GLN A 50 -5.28 3.99 -21.84
CA GLN A 50 -4.59 2.79 -22.34
C GLN A 50 -4.34 1.75 -21.26
N ARG A 51 -3.94 2.17 -20.04
CA ARG A 51 -3.73 1.26 -18.92
C ARG A 51 -5.06 0.68 -18.42
N VAL A 52 -6.12 1.49 -18.38
CA VAL A 52 -7.49 1.01 -18.07
C VAL A 52 -7.93 -0.04 -19.08
N PHE A 53 -7.71 0.20 -20.37
CA PHE A 53 -8.01 -0.76 -21.43
C PHE A 53 -7.27 -2.08 -21.21
N ILE A 54 -5.94 -2.04 -21.12
CA ILE A 54 -5.11 -3.24 -21.01
C ILE A 54 -5.41 -4.04 -19.73
N ASN A 55 -5.77 -3.38 -18.62
CA ASN A 55 -5.97 -4.06 -17.34
C ASN A 55 -7.40 -4.52 -17.08
N TYR A 56 -8.42 -3.89 -17.68
CA TYR A 56 -9.82 -4.15 -17.31
C TYR A 56 -10.79 -4.35 -18.48
N VAL A 57 -10.43 -3.93 -19.70
CA VAL A 57 -11.30 -4.05 -20.88
C VAL A 57 -10.82 -5.13 -21.84
N TYR A 58 -9.52 -5.10 -22.18
CA TYR A 58 -8.87 -6.05 -23.07
C TYR A 58 -8.82 -7.49 -22.53
N PRO A 59 -8.57 -7.75 -21.23
CA PRO A 59 -8.50 -9.11 -20.73
C PRO A 59 -9.82 -9.85 -20.92
N GLN A 60 -9.75 -11.09 -21.44
CA GLN A 60 -10.93 -11.96 -21.59
C GLN A 60 -11.50 -12.40 -20.23
N HIS A 61 -10.62 -12.52 -19.23
CA HIS A 61 -10.95 -12.88 -17.87
C HIS A 61 -10.19 -12.00 -16.88
N LEU A 62 -10.79 -11.74 -15.72
CA LEU A 62 -10.15 -11.03 -14.60
C LEU A 62 -9.99 -11.99 -13.43
N PHE A 63 -8.79 -12.06 -12.86
CA PHE A 63 -8.55 -12.92 -11.70
C PHE A 63 -9.32 -12.42 -10.48
N LYS A 64 -10.03 -13.29 -9.77
CA LYS A 64 -10.89 -12.89 -8.65
C LYS A 64 -10.22 -13.11 -7.30
N TYR A 65 -10.46 -12.18 -6.39
CA TYR A 65 -10.20 -12.42 -4.97
C TYR A 65 -11.20 -13.44 -4.44
N TYR A 66 -10.72 -14.33 -3.56
CA TYR A 66 -11.58 -15.30 -2.89
C TYR A 66 -12.70 -14.57 -2.12
N GLY A 67 -13.95 -14.92 -2.38
CA GLY A 67 -15.15 -14.30 -1.77
C GLY A 67 -15.66 -13.04 -2.48
N PHE A 68 -14.99 -12.58 -3.54
CA PHE A 68 -15.39 -11.43 -4.36
C PHE A 68 -15.49 -11.80 -5.85
N GLU A 69 -15.80 -13.05 -6.15
CA GLU A 69 -15.98 -13.55 -7.53
C GLU A 69 -17.11 -12.86 -8.28
N TRP A 70 -18.09 -12.32 -7.55
CA TRP A 70 -19.25 -11.59 -8.08
C TRP A 70 -18.92 -10.19 -8.59
N VAL A 71 -17.75 -9.65 -8.27
CA VAL A 71 -17.35 -8.30 -8.68
C VAL A 71 -16.90 -8.34 -10.14
N SER A 72 -17.64 -7.69 -11.02
CA SER A 72 -17.38 -7.69 -12.47
C SER A 72 -17.10 -6.28 -12.98
N ALA A 73 -16.26 -6.16 -14.01
CA ALA A 73 -15.96 -4.89 -14.65
C ALA A 73 -17.19 -4.33 -15.37
N TRP A 74 -17.27 -3.01 -15.47
CA TRP A 74 -18.25 -2.35 -16.34
C TRP A 74 -17.96 -2.71 -17.80
N PRO A 75 -18.97 -2.69 -18.68
CA PRO A 75 -18.73 -2.71 -20.12
C PRO A 75 -17.77 -1.56 -20.49
N GLU A 76 -16.90 -1.80 -21.46
CA GLU A 76 -15.79 -0.93 -21.90
C GLU A 76 -15.94 0.58 -21.56
N HIS A 77 -16.91 1.26 -22.17
CA HIS A 77 -17.10 2.71 -22.00
C HIS A 77 -17.38 3.10 -20.54
N GLY A 78 -18.09 2.24 -19.81
CA GLY A 78 -18.34 2.39 -18.38
C GLY A 78 -17.07 2.37 -17.55
N MET A 79 -16.03 1.62 -17.96
CA MET A 79 -14.74 1.64 -17.25
C MET A 79 -14.04 2.99 -17.41
N TYR A 80 -14.03 3.59 -18.60
CA TYR A 80 -13.44 4.92 -18.79
C TYR A 80 -14.19 6.01 -18.03
N VAL A 81 -15.54 5.96 -18.05
CA VAL A 81 -16.38 6.89 -17.27
C VAL A 81 -16.11 6.71 -15.77
N HIS A 82 -16.01 5.48 -15.27
CA HIS A 82 -15.72 5.20 -13.87
C HIS A 82 -14.39 5.85 -13.44
N PHE A 83 -13.32 5.66 -14.21
CA PHE A 83 -12.03 6.28 -13.91
C PHE A 83 -12.09 7.82 -14.01
N ALA A 84 -12.77 8.39 -15.00
CA ALA A 84 -12.96 9.84 -15.08
C ALA A 84 -13.68 10.40 -13.83
N VAL A 85 -14.70 9.69 -13.35
CA VAL A 85 -15.41 10.02 -12.10
C VAL A 85 -14.48 9.92 -10.89
N LEU A 86 -13.64 8.88 -10.79
CA LEU A 86 -12.63 8.80 -9.71
C LEU A 86 -11.65 9.98 -9.72
N GLY A 87 -11.21 10.40 -10.91
CA GLY A 87 -10.35 11.57 -11.07
C GLY A 87 -11.05 12.86 -10.61
N LEU A 88 -12.29 13.08 -11.01
CA LEU A 88 -13.10 14.22 -10.56
C LEU A 88 -13.33 14.19 -9.05
N LEU A 89 -13.73 13.05 -8.48
CA LEU A 89 -13.91 12.87 -7.04
C LEU A 89 -12.63 13.18 -6.27
N SER A 90 -11.47 12.79 -6.80
CA SER A 90 -10.15 13.09 -6.21
C SER A 90 -9.88 14.60 -6.18
N LEU A 91 -10.21 15.33 -7.25
CA LEU A 91 -10.11 16.78 -7.29
C LEU A 91 -11.10 17.45 -6.32
N LEU A 92 -12.33 16.94 -6.21
CA LEU A 92 -13.32 17.43 -5.23
C LEU A 92 -12.83 17.21 -3.79
N VAL A 93 -12.20 16.07 -3.49
CA VAL A 93 -11.54 15.82 -2.21
C VAL A 93 -10.38 16.79 -1.99
N ALA A 94 -9.55 17.06 -3.01
CA ALA A 94 -8.43 18.01 -2.95
C ALA A 94 -8.89 19.47 -2.78
N ALA A 95 -10.05 19.86 -3.31
CA ALA A 95 -10.67 21.16 -3.09
C ALA A 95 -11.45 21.22 -1.75
N GLY A 96 -11.87 20.06 -1.24
CA GLY A 96 -12.73 19.95 -0.07
C GLY A 96 -14.11 20.50 -0.39
N TRP A 97 -14.63 20.16 -1.57
CA TRP A 97 -15.95 20.52 -2.04
C TRP A 97 -16.84 19.28 -2.04
N TRP A 98 -17.98 19.33 -1.35
CA TRP A 98 -18.83 18.16 -1.05
C TRP A 98 -18.03 17.01 -0.47
N TYR A 99 -17.06 17.35 0.39
CA TYR A 99 -15.99 16.45 0.75
C TYR A 99 -16.48 15.13 1.34
N ARG A 100 -17.51 15.17 2.20
CA ARG A 100 -18.05 13.96 2.84
C ARG A 100 -18.59 12.95 1.82
N VAL A 101 -19.34 13.44 0.83
CA VAL A 101 -19.90 12.60 -0.23
C VAL A 101 -18.80 12.19 -1.19
N ALA A 102 -17.95 13.14 -1.62
CA ALA A 102 -16.88 12.88 -2.57
C ALA A 102 -15.88 11.83 -2.04
N SER A 103 -15.47 11.92 -0.78
CA SER A 103 -14.55 10.95 -0.15
C SER A 103 -15.18 9.57 0.05
N ALA A 104 -16.46 9.49 0.39
CA ALA A 104 -17.18 8.22 0.49
C ALA A 104 -17.32 7.53 -0.87
N LEU A 105 -17.72 8.28 -1.91
CA LEU A 105 -17.80 7.75 -3.28
C LEU A 105 -16.42 7.37 -3.83
N LEU A 106 -15.39 8.16 -3.52
CA LEU A 106 -14.02 7.83 -3.91
C LEU A 106 -13.57 6.51 -3.26
N PHE A 107 -13.87 6.30 -1.97
CA PHE A 107 -13.58 5.04 -1.28
C PHE A 107 -14.29 3.85 -1.90
N VAL A 108 -15.60 3.94 -2.14
CA VAL A 108 -16.38 2.86 -2.76
C VAL A 108 -15.85 2.57 -4.17
N GLY A 109 -15.65 3.60 -4.98
CA GLY A 109 -15.21 3.45 -6.36
C GLY A 109 -13.79 2.90 -6.50
N TRP A 110 -12.86 3.27 -5.61
CA TRP A 110 -11.52 2.67 -5.58
C TRP A 110 -11.51 1.25 -5.01
N THR A 111 -12.36 0.96 -4.02
CA THR A 111 -12.52 -0.41 -3.51
C THR A 111 -13.05 -1.34 -4.60
N TYR A 112 -14.01 -0.89 -5.40
CA TYR A 112 -14.49 -1.61 -6.57
C TYR A 112 -13.34 -1.94 -7.55
N VAL A 113 -12.59 -0.92 -7.99
CA VAL A 113 -11.45 -1.12 -8.91
C VAL A 113 -10.42 -2.10 -8.32
N PHE A 114 -10.11 -1.96 -7.03
CA PHE A 114 -9.17 -2.84 -6.33
C PHE A 114 -9.62 -4.31 -6.32
N LEU A 115 -10.93 -4.58 -6.27
CA LEU A 115 -11.52 -5.92 -6.23
C LEU A 115 -11.74 -6.54 -7.62
N LEU A 116 -11.64 -5.77 -8.71
CA LEU A 116 -11.91 -6.25 -10.08
C LEU A 116 -10.97 -7.38 -10.51
N ASP A 117 -9.67 -7.19 -10.28
CA ASP A 117 -8.62 -8.12 -10.73
C ASP A 117 -7.50 -8.27 -9.68
N ALA A 118 -7.37 -9.48 -9.14
CA ALA A 118 -6.39 -9.87 -8.13
C ALA A 118 -4.95 -9.97 -8.66
N SER A 119 -4.76 -10.00 -9.98
CA SER A 119 -3.43 -9.86 -10.61
C SER A 119 -2.90 -8.44 -10.53
N GLN A 120 -3.78 -7.44 -10.40
CA GLN A 120 -3.41 -6.03 -10.24
C GLN A 120 -3.05 -5.66 -8.78
N TYR A 121 -3.08 -6.63 -7.85
CA TYR A 121 -2.76 -6.38 -6.45
C TYR A 121 -1.36 -5.77 -6.30
N GLN A 122 -1.32 -4.61 -5.66
CA GLN A 122 -0.10 -3.97 -5.16
C GLN A 122 -0.34 -3.41 -3.76
N ASN A 123 0.67 -3.48 -2.90
CA ASN A 123 0.54 -2.95 -1.53
C ASN A 123 0.23 -1.44 -1.51
N HIS A 124 0.68 -0.67 -2.50
CA HIS A 124 0.36 0.76 -2.56
C HIS A 124 -1.09 1.02 -2.96
N TYR A 125 -1.69 0.25 -3.89
CA TYR A 125 -3.13 0.35 -4.18
C TYR A 125 -3.96 -0.03 -2.95
N TYR A 126 -3.55 -1.05 -2.20
CA TYR A 126 -4.19 -1.39 -0.93
C TYR A 126 -4.12 -0.22 0.08
N LEU A 127 -2.97 0.44 0.23
CA LEU A 127 -2.85 1.63 1.08
C LEU A 127 -3.77 2.78 0.61
N LEU A 128 -3.86 3.03 -0.69
CA LEU A 128 -4.74 4.08 -1.23
C LEU A 128 -6.22 3.80 -0.92
N VAL A 129 -6.68 2.54 -1.02
CA VAL A 129 -8.04 2.15 -0.63
C VAL A 129 -8.28 2.40 0.86
N LEU A 130 -7.34 2.00 1.73
CA LEU A 130 -7.44 2.25 3.17
C LEU A 130 -7.48 3.74 3.49
N LEU A 131 -6.64 4.55 2.84
CA LEU A 131 -6.62 5.99 3.03
C LEU A 131 -7.89 6.65 2.49
N CYS A 132 -8.48 6.18 1.39
CA CYS A 132 -9.80 6.66 0.96
C CYS A 132 -10.85 6.44 2.06
N GLY A 133 -10.89 5.25 2.66
CA GLY A 133 -11.82 4.92 3.75
C GLY A 133 -11.58 5.76 5.01
N VAL A 134 -10.31 5.93 5.40
CA VAL A 134 -9.93 6.82 6.51
C VAL A 134 -10.38 8.24 6.22
N MET A 135 -10.06 8.78 5.04
CA MET A 135 -10.41 10.14 4.64
C MET A 135 -11.93 10.35 4.63
N ALA A 136 -12.74 9.38 4.25
CA ALA A 136 -14.20 9.48 4.34
C ALA A 136 -14.69 9.76 5.78
N CYS A 137 -13.97 9.25 6.78
CA CYS A 137 -14.29 9.43 8.19
C CYS A 137 -13.77 10.76 8.77
N LEU A 138 -12.67 11.32 8.23
CA LEU A 138 -12.01 12.49 8.82
C LEU A 138 -12.79 13.79 8.58
N PRO A 139 -12.73 14.77 9.51
CA PRO A 139 -13.30 16.10 9.30
C PRO A 139 -12.34 17.04 8.51
N ALA A 140 -11.68 16.56 7.44
CA ALA A 140 -10.61 17.31 6.77
C ALA A 140 -11.09 18.50 5.91
N HIS A 141 -12.40 18.68 5.76
CA HIS A 141 -13.04 19.78 5.04
C HIS A 141 -13.35 20.99 5.91
N ARG A 142 -13.04 20.98 7.21
CA ARG A 142 -13.35 22.12 8.09
C ARG A 142 -12.42 23.31 7.90
N THR A 143 -11.35 23.17 7.12
CA THR A 143 -10.30 24.18 6.95
C THR A 143 -9.73 24.13 5.54
N TRP A 144 -9.46 25.32 4.97
CA TRP A 144 -8.89 25.49 3.63
C TRP A 144 -9.59 24.69 2.54
N SER A 145 -10.92 24.73 2.57
CA SER A 145 -11.80 23.97 1.68
C SER A 145 -12.90 24.86 1.13
N VAL A 146 -13.48 24.43 0.01
CA VAL A 146 -14.67 25.08 -0.55
C VAL A 146 -15.86 24.95 0.40
N ASP A 147 -16.03 23.80 1.09
CA ASP A 147 -17.12 23.59 2.04
C ASP A 147 -17.08 24.58 3.22
N ALA A 148 -15.90 24.83 3.80
CA ALA A 148 -15.72 25.77 4.90
C ALA A 148 -15.80 27.24 4.43
N TRP A 149 -15.46 27.51 3.17
CA TRP A 149 -15.64 28.84 2.57
C TRP A 149 -17.12 29.15 2.32
N ARG A 150 -17.89 28.20 1.78
CA ARG A 150 -19.32 28.37 1.50
C ARG A 150 -20.22 28.32 2.74
N ASN A 151 -19.83 27.53 3.74
CA ASN A 151 -20.62 27.37 4.96
C ASN A 151 -19.78 27.67 6.22
N PRO A 152 -19.92 28.89 6.80
CA PRO A 152 -19.21 29.26 8.02
C PRO A 152 -19.47 28.33 9.22
N ALA A 153 -20.62 27.64 9.29
CA ALA A 153 -20.92 26.71 10.39
C ALA A 153 -20.06 25.43 10.34
N VAL A 154 -19.53 25.08 9.16
CA VAL A 154 -18.62 23.94 8.97
C VAL A 154 -17.17 24.32 9.28
N ARG A 155 -16.82 25.60 9.15
CA ARG A 155 -15.47 26.09 9.37
C ARG A 155 -15.01 25.86 10.82
N SER A 156 -13.78 25.40 10.97
CA SER A 156 -13.10 25.27 12.25
C SER A 156 -11.60 25.30 12.04
N ASP A 157 -10.86 25.98 12.91
CA ASP A 157 -9.39 25.97 12.90
C ASP A 157 -8.82 24.81 13.73
N THR A 158 -9.70 23.98 14.31
CA THR A 158 -9.32 22.79 15.07
C THR A 158 -10.08 21.54 14.65
N VAL A 159 -9.43 20.39 14.84
CA VAL A 159 -9.95 19.03 14.64
C VAL A 159 -9.59 18.18 15.86
N PRO A 160 -10.32 17.09 16.15
CA PRO A 160 -9.95 16.21 17.25
C PRO A 160 -8.63 15.47 16.94
N ALA A 161 -7.76 15.34 17.94
CA ALA A 161 -6.41 14.77 17.79
C ALA A 161 -6.38 13.37 17.14
N TRP A 162 -7.40 12.53 17.36
CA TRP A 162 -7.50 11.19 16.77
C TRP A 162 -7.45 11.22 15.24
N ALA A 163 -7.95 12.28 14.59
CA ALA A 163 -7.95 12.38 13.13
C ALA A 163 -6.53 12.42 12.57
N VAL A 164 -5.64 13.18 13.23
CA VAL A 164 -4.23 13.27 12.86
C VAL A 164 -3.48 11.99 13.25
N TRP A 165 -3.77 11.44 14.43
CA TRP A 165 -3.14 10.20 14.89
C TRP A 165 -3.51 8.98 14.06
N LEU A 166 -4.74 8.89 13.55
CA LEU A 166 -5.16 7.81 12.67
C LEU A 166 -4.36 7.79 11.36
N LEU A 167 -4.10 8.95 10.76
CA LEU A 167 -3.25 9.05 9.57
C LEU A 167 -1.78 8.70 9.87
N ARG A 168 -1.24 9.19 11.00
CA ARG A 168 0.12 8.83 11.45
C ARG A 168 0.25 7.33 11.67
N PHE A 169 -0.75 6.72 12.30
CA PHE A 169 -0.81 5.28 12.49
C PHE A 169 -0.86 4.55 11.14
N GLN A 170 -1.78 4.94 10.24
CA GLN A 170 -1.96 4.26 8.96
C GLN A 170 -0.72 4.33 8.07
N ILE A 171 0.03 5.44 8.09
CA ILE A 171 1.30 5.54 7.36
C ILE A 171 2.40 4.78 8.09
N GLY A 172 2.48 4.93 9.42
CA GLY A 172 3.53 4.30 10.23
C GLY A 172 3.47 2.77 10.23
N VAL A 173 2.28 2.19 10.23
CA VAL A 173 2.07 0.73 10.26
C VAL A 173 2.60 0.06 8.99
N VAL A 174 2.51 0.74 7.85
CA VAL A 174 3.05 0.25 6.56
C VAL A 174 4.57 0.14 6.63
N PHE A 175 5.26 1.18 7.11
CA PHE A 175 6.71 1.15 7.29
C PHE A 175 7.12 0.07 8.29
N PHE A 176 6.47 0.04 9.45
CA PHE A 176 6.80 -0.91 10.51
C PHE A 176 6.71 -2.35 10.00
N TYR A 177 5.59 -2.74 9.35
CA TYR A 177 5.47 -4.09 8.79
C TYR A 177 6.34 -4.34 7.57
N GLY A 178 6.65 -3.30 6.79
CA GLY A 178 7.67 -3.37 5.73
C GLY A 178 9.04 -3.78 6.28
N GLY A 179 9.39 -3.31 7.48
CA GLY A 179 10.60 -3.67 8.21
C GLY A 179 10.50 -5.04 8.88
N VAL A 180 9.38 -5.35 9.54
CA VAL A 180 9.16 -6.69 10.12
C VAL A 180 9.25 -7.77 9.05
N ALA A 181 8.70 -7.53 7.86
CA ALA A 181 8.75 -8.49 6.77
C ALA A 181 10.17 -8.75 6.26
N LYS A 182 11.11 -7.81 6.47
CA LYS A 182 12.54 -7.93 6.18
C LYS A 182 13.33 -8.71 7.24
N LEU A 183 12.72 -9.05 8.38
CA LEU A 183 13.31 -9.94 9.40
C LEU A 183 13.15 -11.40 8.97
N ASN A 184 13.79 -11.77 7.86
CA ASN A 184 13.80 -13.14 7.35
C ASN A 184 15.17 -13.47 6.74
N ALA A 185 15.48 -14.78 6.63
CA ALA A 185 16.78 -15.25 6.20
C ALA A 185 17.20 -14.74 4.80
N ASP A 186 16.27 -14.58 3.86
CA ASP A 186 16.57 -14.16 2.48
C ASP A 186 16.95 -12.69 2.38
N TRP A 187 16.29 -11.88 3.20
CA TRP A 187 16.64 -10.47 3.28
C TRP A 187 17.95 -10.31 4.04
N LEU A 188 18.06 -10.88 5.24
CA LEU A 188 19.23 -10.72 6.11
C LEU A 188 20.53 -11.30 5.51
N SER A 189 20.43 -12.29 4.63
CA SER A 189 21.58 -12.80 3.89
C SER A 189 22.08 -11.84 2.81
N GLY A 190 21.25 -10.88 2.39
CA GLY A 190 21.47 -9.94 1.29
C GLY A 190 21.15 -10.52 -0.10
N ALA A 191 20.73 -11.79 -0.21
CA ALA A 191 20.50 -12.46 -1.50
C ALA A 191 19.41 -11.78 -2.35
N SER A 192 18.30 -11.39 -1.72
CA SER A 192 17.23 -10.66 -2.40
C SER A 192 17.71 -9.30 -2.93
N MET A 193 18.46 -8.56 -2.09
CA MET A 193 18.95 -7.23 -2.45
C MET A 193 20.03 -7.29 -3.54
N ALA A 194 20.93 -8.27 -3.49
CA ALA A 194 21.96 -8.48 -4.51
C ALA A 194 21.33 -8.59 -5.90
N LEU A 195 20.30 -9.44 -6.04
CA LEU A 195 19.60 -9.63 -7.31
C LEU A 195 18.80 -8.38 -7.71
N GLN A 196 18.22 -7.65 -6.76
CA GLN A 196 17.50 -6.41 -7.06
C GLN A 196 18.43 -5.30 -7.56
N LEU A 197 19.60 -5.14 -6.96
CA LEU A 197 20.60 -4.16 -7.41
C LEU A 197 21.17 -4.55 -8.77
N LYS A 198 21.51 -5.82 -8.98
CA LYS A 198 21.98 -6.35 -10.27
C LYS A 198 20.98 -6.13 -11.40
N ASN A 199 19.69 -6.30 -11.12
CA ASN A 199 18.61 -6.12 -12.11
C ASN A 199 18.09 -4.68 -12.19
N SER A 200 18.66 -3.74 -11.44
CA SER A 200 18.23 -2.34 -11.46
C SER A 200 18.84 -1.59 -12.63
N ASN A 201 18.17 -0.54 -13.09
CA ASN A 201 18.73 0.41 -14.07
C ASN A 201 19.75 1.39 -13.43
N GLY A 202 20.29 1.03 -12.26
CA GLY A 202 21.24 1.85 -11.54
C GLY A 202 20.66 3.08 -10.83
N LEU A 203 21.50 4.10 -10.65
CA LEU A 203 21.13 5.37 -10.00
C LEU A 203 21.56 6.55 -10.89
N PRO A 204 20.80 6.88 -11.95
CA PRO A 204 21.15 7.92 -12.92
C PRO A 204 21.53 9.28 -12.32
N TRP A 205 20.87 9.73 -11.25
CA TRP A 205 21.24 10.95 -10.52
C TRP A 205 22.64 10.95 -9.88
N PHE A 206 23.13 9.80 -9.39
CA PHE A 206 24.51 9.68 -8.90
C PHE A 206 25.49 9.72 -10.08
N ALA A 207 25.15 9.04 -11.18
CA ALA A 207 25.94 9.05 -12.41
C ALA A 207 26.06 10.46 -13.01
N ALA A 208 24.97 11.24 -13.01
CA ALA A 208 24.96 12.64 -13.44
C ALA A 208 25.81 13.56 -12.55
N GLY A 209 26.04 13.18 -11.28
CA GLY A 209 26.95 13.86 -10.36
C GLY A 209 28.41 13.41 -10.47
N GLY A 210 28.76 12.58 -11.48
CA GLY A 210 30.11 12.02 -11.65
C GLY A 210 30.41 10.79 -10.78
N PHE A 211 29.43 10.31 -10.00
CA PHE A 211 29.56 9.11 -9.18
C PHE A 211 28.91 7.93 -9.90
N ALA A 212 29.72 7.09 -10.55
CA ALA A 212 29.24 5.82 -11.09
C ALA A 212 28.93 4.85 -9.93
N ALA A 213 27.84 5.06 -9.20
CA ALA A 213 27.43 4.23 -8.06
C ALA A 213 27.16 2.77 -8.47
N GLU A 214 26.76 2.56 -9.72
CA GLU A 214 26.39 1.27 -10.32
C GLU A 214 27.55 0.26 -10.30
N GLN A 215 28.79 0.71 -10.51
CA GLN A 215 29.97 -0.16 -10.46
C GLN A 215 30.21 -0.78 -9.07
N TRP A 216 29.57 -0.22 -8.03
CA TRP A 216 29.68 -0.70 -6.65
C TRP A 216 28.52 -1.63 -6.25
N PHE A 217 27.50 -1.81 -7.09
CA PHE A 217 26.28 -2.56 -6.72
C PHE A 217 26.52 -4.05 -6.49
N ASP A 218 27.56 -4.60 -7.11
CA ASP A 218 27.99 -5.98 -6.89
C ASP A 218 28.91 -6.14 -5.66
N GLN A 219 29.32 -5.04 -5.02
CA GLN A 219 30.20 -5.09 -3.85
C GLN A 219 29.44 -5.57 -2.60
N PRO A 220 29.92 -6.59 -1.88
CA PRO A 220 29.21 -7.15 -0.72
C PRO A 220 28.83 -6.10 0.34
N TRP A 221 29.70 -5.13 0.61
CA TRP A 221 29.42 -4.10 1.61
C TRP A 221 28.27 -3.16 1.19
N VAL A 222 28.11 -2.87 -0.12
CA VAL A 222 26.99 -2.08 -0.64
C VAL A 222 25.68 -2.85 -0.51
N ILE A 223 25.69 -4.12 -0.92
CA ILE A 223 24.52 -5.01 -0.80
C ILE A 223 24.06 -5.09 0.67
N MET A 224 25.00 -5.28 1.61
CA MET A 224 24.67 -5.33 3.02
C MET A 224 24.22 -3.97 3.58
N ALA A 225 24.79 -2.86 3.09
CA ALA A 225 24.35 -1.51 3.46
C ALA A 225 22.90 -1.24 3.01
N PHE A 226 22.52 -1.61 1.79
CA PHE A 226 21.13 -1.52 1.33
C PHE A 226 20.20 -2.47 2.10
N THR A 227 20.67 -3.68 2.38
CA THR A 227 19.93 -4.70 3.13
C THR A 227 19.58 -4.22 4.54
N TYR A 228 20.59 -3.89 5.36
CA TYR A 228 20.37 -3.46 6.73
C TYR A 228 19.87 -2.02 6.83
N GLY A 229 20.29 -1.14 5.90
CA GLY A 229 19.79 0.22 5.81
C GLY A 229 18.28 0.26 5.53
N GLY A 230 17.80 -0.50 4.54
CA GLY A 230 16.38 -0.62 4.25
C GLY A 230 15.57 -1.22 5.41
N LEU A 231 16.10 -2.24 6.08
CA LEU A 231 15.48 -2.84 7.27
C LEU A 231 15.35 -1.84 8.43
N LEU A 232 16.46 -1.19 8.80
CA LEU A 232 16.49 -0.25 9.91
C LEU A 232 15.65 0.99 9.61
N LEU A 233 15.69 1.49 8.37
CA LEU A 233 14.86 2.61 7.96
C LEU A 233 13.39 2.28 8.15
N ASP A 234 12.90 1.15 7.61
CA ASP A 234 11.49 0.78 7.72
C ASP A 234 11.02 0.60 9.17
N LEU A 235 11.84 -0.02 10.03
CA LEU A 235 11.50 -0.21 11.45
C LEU A 235 11.52 1.10 12.25
N LEU A 236 12.44 2.02 11.93
CA LEU A 236 12.74 3.19 12.77
C LEU A 236 12.16 4.50 12.23
N ILE A 237 11.75 4.59 10.96
CA ILE A 237 11.32 5.85 10.36
C ILE A 237 10.08 6.41 11.04
N ALA A 238 9.08 5.58 11.33
CA ALA A 238 7.86 6.01 12.00
C ALA A 238 8.13 6.55 13.43
N PRO A 239 8.81 5.82 14.36
CA PRO A 239 9.14 6.38 15.67
C PRO A 239 10.08 7.59 15.57
N ALA A 240 11.02 7.62 14.62
CA ALA A 240 11.92 8.74 14.43
C ALA A 240 11.20 10.01 13.93
N LEU A 241 10.16 9.88 13.09
CA LEU A 241 9.28 10.98 12.68
C LEU A 241 8.39 11.48 13.81
N LEU A 242 7.93 10.58 14.69
CA LEU A 242 7.14 10.95 15.87
C LEU A 242 7.98 11.73 16.89
N TRP A 243 9.23 11.33 17.11
CA TRP A 243 10.10 11.99 18.08
C TRP A 243 10.61 13.35 17.60
N ARG A 244 10.28 14.40 18.36
CA ARG A 244 10.55 15.80 18.00
C ARG A 244 12.01 16.11 17.64
N ARG A 245 12.98 15.43 18.26
CA ARG A 245 14.43 15.68 18.06
C ARG A 245 14.95 15.10 16.75
N THR A 246 14.38 13.97 16.32
CA THR A 246 14.80 13.23 15.12
C THR A 246 13.92 13.51 13.92
N ARG A 247 12.77 14.18 14.08
CA ARG A 247 11.78 14.35 13.01
C ARG A 247 12.31 14.92 11.70
N VAL A 248 13.05 16.02 11.75
CA VAL A 248 13.59 16.67 10.54
C VAL A 248 14.64 15.79 9.85
N PRO A 249 15.68 15.27 10.54
CA PRO A 249 16.62 14.37 9.89
C PRO A 249 15.96 13.07 9.41
N ALA A 250 14.99 12.52 10.16
CA ALA A 250 14.21 11.35 9.74
C ALA A 250 13.42 11.63 8.45
N PHE A 251 12.77 12.80 8.35
CA PHE A 251 12.06 13.20 7.14
C PHE A 251 13.02 13.33 5.94
N ALA A 252 14.20 13.91 6.13
CA ALA A 252 15.21 14.03 5.07
C ALA A 252 15.69 12.65 4.59
N VAL A 253 15.99 11.74 5.53
CA VAL A 253 16.41 10.35 5.21
C VAL A 253 15.28 9.58 4.52
N GLY A 254 14.04 9.70 5.01
CA GLY A 254 12.87 9.06 4.38
C GLY A 254 12.60 9.61 2.98
N ALA A 255 12.74 10.92 2.77
CA ALA A 255 12.62 11.54 1.46
C ALA A 255 13.69 11.04 0.49
N LEU A 256 14.95 10.98 0.93
CA LEU A 256 16.03 10.40 0.14
C LEU A 256 15.75 8.94 -0.24
N PHE A 257 15.30 8.13 0.71
CA PHE A 257 14.92 6.73 0.46
C PHE A 257 13.82 6.60 -0.59
N HIS A 258 12.77 7.42 -0.52
CA HIS A 258 11.71 7.42 -1.52
C HIS A 258 12.21 7.87 -2.90
N LEU A 259 13.10 8.87 -2.97
CA LEU A 259 13.73 9.29 -4.22
C LEU A 259 14.61 8.19 -4.81
N THR A 260 15.40 7.49 -4.00
CA THR A 260 16.13 6.29 -4.44
C THR A 260 15.18 5.24 -5.00
N ASN A 261 14.06 4.98 -4.31
CA ASN A 261 13.06 4.01 -4.76
C ASN A 261 12.39 4.41 -6.08
N THR A 262 12.21 5.71 -6.40
CA THR A 262 11.67 6.12 -7.72
C THR A 262 12.54 5.71 -8.89
N GLN A 263 13.85 5.53 -8.67
CA GLN A 263 14.81 5.16 -9.72
C GLN A 263 15.04 3.65 -9.78
N LEU A 264 15.12 3.00 -8.60
CA LEU A 264 15.28 1.56 -8.52
C LEU A 264 13.99 0.80 -8.87
N PHE A 265 12.83 1.40 -8.63
CA PHE A 265 11.55 0.72 -8.70
C PHE A 265 10.48 1.56 -9.41
N ASP A 266 9.82 0.97 -10.42
CA ASP A 266 8.59 1.54 -10.99
C ASP A 266 7.41 1.28 -10.05
N ILE A 267 7.11 2.25 -9.17
CA ILE A 267 6.06 2.17 -8.14
C ILE A 267 5.11 3.38 -8.17
N GLY A 268 5.02 4.04 -9.33
CA GLY A 268 4.02 5.08 -9.60
C GLY A 268 4.03 6.26 -8.63
N VAL A 269 2.84 6.70 -8.19
CA VAL A 269 2.66 7.88 -7.34
C VAL A 269 3.21 7.70 -5.92
N PHE A 270 3.44 6.45 -5.51
CA PHE A 270 3.67 6.09 -4.11
C PHE A 270 4.84 6.85 -3.46
N PRO A 271 6.05 6.95 -4.05
CA PRO A 271 7.17 7.63 -3.38
C PRO A 271 6.88 9.11 -3.14
N TRP A 272 6.32 9.79 -4.14
CA TRP A 272 5.92 11.20 -4.04
C TRP A 272 4.85 11.42 -2.97
N PHE A 273 3.83 10.56 -2.97
CA PHE A 273 2.79 10.59 -1.94
C PHE A 273 3.37 10.32 -0.55
N MET A 274 4.27 9.37 -0.38
CA MET A 274 4.83 9.06 0.94
C MET A 274 5.68 10.19 1.49
N VAL A 275 6.45 10.90 0.64
CA VAL A 275 7.18 12.10 1.07
C VAL A 275 6.21 13.20 1.51
N ALA A 276 5.25 13.57 0.66
CA ALA A 276 4.32 14.66 0.96
C ALA A 276 3.36 14.31 2.11
N GLY A 277 2.87 13.07 2.16
CA GLY A 277 2.00 12.55 3.21
C GLY A 277 2.68 12.46 4.57
N SER A 278 3.99 12.19 4.61
CA SER A 278 4.78 12.14 5.86
C SER A 278 4.85 13.50 6.59
N LEU A 279 4.48 14.60 5.93
CA LEU A 279 4.33 15.89 6.61
C LEU A 279 3.26 15.86 7.71
N ILE A 280 2.35 14.87 7.73
CA ILE A 280 1.39 14.67 8.82
C ILE A 280 2.05 14.35 10.17
N PHE A 281 3.30 13.87 10.17
CA PHE A 281 4.07 13.61 11.40
C PHE A 281 4.61 14.89 12.06
N PHE A 282 4.60 16.03 11.36
CA PHE A 282 4.97 17.33 11.94
C PHE A 282 3.88 17.86 12.87
N SER A 283 4.19 18.94 13.60
CA SER A 283 3.23 19.59 14.50
C SER A 283 1.98 20.00 13.71
N PRO A 284 0.75 19.84 14.25
CA PRO A 284 -0.47 20.11 13.46
C PRO A 284 -0.54 21.52 12.84
N ASN A 285 0.10 22.50 13.47
CA ASN A 285 0.23 23.89 13.02
C ASN A 285 1.49 24.18 12.17
N TRP A 286 2.21 23.16 11.70
CA TRP A 286 3.42 23.37 10.89
C TRP A 286 3.18 24.21 9.63
N PRO A 287 2.05 24.10 8.91
CA PRO A 287 1.85 24.86 7.68
C PRO A 287 1.77 26.36 7.96
N GLN A 288 1.08 26.78 9.02
CA GLN A 288 1.02 28.19 9.42
C GLN A 288 2.40 28.70 9.84
N ARG A 289 3.16 27.90 10.61
CA ARG A 289 4.52 28.26 11.02
C ARG A 289 5.44 28.46 9.81
N ALA A 290 5.36 27.58 8.82
CA ALA A 290 6.11 27.71 7.58
C ALA A 290 5.71 28.97 6.81
N TRP A 291 4.41 29.25 6.69
CA TRP A 291 3.90 30.45 6.03
C TRP A 291 4.38 31.74 6.71
N HIS A 292 4.33 31.81 8.05
CA HIS A 292 4.83 32.97 8.80
C HIS A 292 6.33 33.18 8.60
N TRP A 293 7.12 32.10 8.57
CA TRP A 293 8.55 32.17 8.29
C TRP A 293 8.87 32.67 6.88
N VAL A 294 8.12 32.23 5.86
CA VAL A 294 8.28 32.70 4.47
C VAL A 294 7.93 34.19 4.39
N ARG A 295 6.80 34.61 4.96
CA ARG A 295 6.38 36.03 4.98
C ARG A 295 7.39 36.95 5.65
N ALA A 296 8.02 36.50 6.73
CA ALA A 296 9.05 37.26 7.42
C ALA A 296 10.31 37.47 6.56
N ARG A 297 10.62 36.54 5.64
CA ARG A 297 11.82 36.60 4.79
C ARG A 297 11.60 37.24 3.43
N CYS A 298 10.41 37.16 2.86
CA CYS A 298 10.10 37.74 1.54
C CYS A 298 9.73 39.23 1.59
N GLY A 299 9.93 39.91 2.72
CA GLY A 299 9.53 41.30 2.94
C GLY A 299 8.00 41.42 3.03
N GLY A 300 7.47 41.79 4.19
CA GLY A 300 6.04 41.75 4.53
C GLY A 300 5.08 42.67 3.73
N ARG A 301 5.32 42.92 2.44
CA ARG A 301 4.52 43.81 1.58
C ARG A 301 3.66 43.10 0.54
N LEU A 302 3.75 41.78 0.38
CA LEU A 302 2.85 41.02 -0.50
C LEU A 302 1.76 40.33 0.35
N CYS A 303 0.51 40.80 0.16
CA CYS A 303 -0.75 40.31 0.72
C CYS A 303 -0.99 40.58 2.23
N ALA A 304 -1.51 41.77 2.52
CA ALA A 304 -1.97 42.18 3.85
C ALA A 304 -3.38 41.65 4.26
N HIS A 305 -4.07 40.84 3.44
CA HIS A 305 -5.49 40.53 3.69
C HIS A 305 -5.82 39.15 4.31
N TRP A 306 -4.83 38.28 4.56
CA TRP A 306 -5.06 37.05 5.35
C TRP A 306 -4.63 37.29 6.79
N SER A 307 -5.47 38.01 7.53
CA SER A 307 -5.45 38.04 8.99
C SER A 307 -5.87 36.66 9.48
N VAL A 308 -4.87 35.81 9.74
CA VAL A 308 -5.04 34.66 10.64
C VAL A 308 -5.48 35.28 11.97
N GLY A 309 -6.74 35.08 12.35
CA GLY A 309 -7.22 35.45 13.67
C GLY A 309 -6.26 34.84 14.68
N THR A 310 -5.63 35.69 15.50
CA THR A 310 -4.97 35.24 16.73
C THR A 310 -5.97 34.34 17.44
N PRO A 311 -5.64 33.08 17.75
CA PRO A 311 -6.56 32.25 18.50
C PRO A 311 -6.77 32.98 19.82
N ALA A 312 -8.00 33.40 20.07
CA ALA A 312 -8.38 33.90 21.37
C ALA A 312 -7.93 32.83 22.37
N GLN A 313 -6.99 33.19 23.24
CA GLN A 313 -6.67 32.42 24.44
C GLN A 313 -7.88 32.52 25.37
N SER A 314 -8.99 31.91 24.96
CA SER A 314 -9.99 31.44 25.89
C SER A 314 -9.38 30.18 26.46
N THR A 315 -8.88 30.23 27.69
CA THR A 315 -8.70 29.03 28.50
C THR A 315 -10.08 28.40 28.62
N PRO A 316 -10.40 27.32 27.89
CA PRO A 316 -11.66 26.63 28.12
C PRO A 316 -11.49 26.03 29.51
N VAL A 317 -12.36 26.40 30.45
CA VAL A 317 -12.51 25.63 31.68
C VAL A 317 -12.83 24.21 31.22
N MET A 318 -11.84 23.32 31.33
CA MET A 318 -11.85 22.01 30.73
C MET A 318 -12.75 21.09 31.57
N GLN A 319 -14.05 21.24 31.42
CA GLN A 319 -15.02 20.34 32.05
C GLN A 319 -15.02 19.02 31.30
N VAL A 320 -14.74 17.93 32.03
CA VAL A 320 -14.84 16.58 31.49
C VAL A 320 -16.30 16.24 31.26
N ALA A 321 -16.76 16.45 30.03
CA ALA A 321 -17.97 15.80 29.57
C ALA A 321 -17.71 14.28 29.54
N ARG A 322 -18.63 13.50 30.11
CA ARG A 322 -18.66 12.05 29.86
C ARG A 322 -18.68 11.83 28.34
N LEU A 323 -17.95 10.83 27.86
CA LEU A 323 -17.95 10.49 26.44
C LEU A 323 -19.38 10.26 25.96
N THR A 324 -19.76 10.98 24.90
CA THR A 324 -21.05 10.79 24.24
C THR A 324 -21.13 9.39 23.64
N VAL A 325 -22.33 8.88 23.39
CA VAL A 325 -22.52 7.58 22.72
C VAL A 325 -21.79 7.58 21.38
N ALA A 326 -21.88 8.67 20.61
CA ALA A 326 -21.16 8.82 19.35
C ALA A 326 -19.63 8.73 19.51
N GLN A 327 -19.06 9.36 20.55
CA GLN A 327 -17.62 9.26 20.83
C GLN A 327 -17.21 7.83 21.24
N ARG A 328 -18.05 7.10 21.98
CA ARG A 328 -17.80 5.70 22.33
C ARG A 328 -17.84 4.80 21.10
N CYS A 329 -18.84 4.97 20.23
CA CYS A 329 -18.92 4.24 18.97
C CYS A 329 -17.71 4.55 18.06
N MET A 330 -17.30 5.82 18.00
CA MET A 330 -16.09 6.22 17.27
C MET A 330 -14.83 5.55 17.83
N LEU A 331 -14.65 5.52 19.15
CA LEU A 331 -13.51 4.84 19.77
C LEU A 331 -13.54 3.33 19.50
N ALA A 332 -14.71 2.69 19.54
CA ALA A 332 -14.86 1.28 19.21
C ALA A 332 -14.49 1.01 17.73
N ALA A 333 -14.95 1.86 16.80
CA ALA A 333 -14.60 1.77 15.39
C ALA A 333 -13.10 1.98 15.15
N LEU A 334 -12.48 2.98 15.81
CA LEU A 334 -11.04 3.21 15.75
C LEU A 334 -10.25 2.02 16.30
N ALA A 335 -10.66 1.48 17.45
CA ALA A 335 -10.03 0.31 18.04
C ALA A 335 -10.13 -0.92 17.14
N ALA A 336 -11.30 -1.16 16.54
CA ALA A 336 -11.51 -2.24 15.59
C ALA A 336 -10.62 -2.08 14.35
N TYR A 337 -10.55 -0.87 13.78
CA TYR A 337 -9.70 -0.57 12.63
C TYR A 337 -8.20 -0.77 12.95
N VAL A 338 -7.71 -0.20 14.04
CA VAL A 338 -6.32 -0.35 14.48
C VAL A 338 -5.99 -1.82 14.74
N THR A 339 -6.89 -2.55 15.42
CA THR A 339 -6.71 -3.99 15.67
C THR A 339 -6.61 -4.75 14.35
N LEU A 340 -7.48 -4.47 13.38
CA LEU A 340 -7.44 -5.09 12.06
C LEU A 340 -6.13 -4.78 11.33
N GLN A 341 -5.66 -3.52 11.36
CA GLN A 341 -4.41 -3.12 10.71
C GLN A 341 -3.15 -3.68 11.39
N VAL A 342 -3.24 -4.12 12.64
CA VAL A 342 -2.17 -4.85 13.36
C VAL A 342 -2.25 -6.35 13.08
N LEU A 343 -3.45 -6.95 13.12
CA LEU A 343 -3.60 -8.40 13.01
C LEU A 343 -3.51 -8.91 11.56
N VAL A 344 -4.10 -8.21 10.60
CA VAL A 344 -4.15 -8.65 9.19
C VAL A 344 -2.74 -8.85 8.61
N PRO A 345 -1.75 -7.98 8.87
CA PRO A 345 -0.39 -8.22 8.39
C PRO A 345 0.32 -9.43 9.00
N LEU A 346 -0.10 -9.86 10.20
CA LEU A 346 0.46 -11.02 10.87
C LEU A 346 -0.16 -12.33 10.41
N ARG A 347 -1.24 -12.30 9.61
CA ARG A 347 -1.98 -13.51 9.24
C ARG A 347 -1.17 -14.52 8.44
N HIS A 348 -0.10 -14.11 7.79
CA HIS A 348 0.79 -15.02 7.05
C HIS A 348 1.44 -16.06 7.97
N HIS A 349 1.56 -15.81 9.28
CA HIS A 349 2.01 -16.78 10.27
C HIS A 349 1.01 -17.92 10.53
N LEU A 350 -0.24 -17.79 10.07
CA LEU A 350 -1.25 -18.86 10.15
C LEU A 350 -1.04 -19.91 9.05
N TYR A 351 -0.12 -19.67 8.11
CA TYR A 351 0.14 -20.54 6.96
C TYR A 351 1.55 -21.13 7.07
N PRO A 352 1.74 -22.41 6.70
CA PRO A 352 3.06 -23.03 6.70
C PRO A 352 3.91 -22.56 5.51
N GLY A 353 5.22 -22.71 5.66
CA GLY A 353 6.20 -22.46 4.61
C GLY A 353 6.62 -20.99 4.48
N ASN A 354 7.41 -20.71 3.45
CA ASN A 354 7.89 -19.35 3.15
C ASN A 354 6.79 -18.60 2.36
N PRO A 355 6.24 -17.48 2.86
CA PRO A 355 5.22 -16.70 2.15
C PRO A 355 5.72 -16.16 0.80
N SER A 356 7.01 -15.86 0.69
CA SER A 356 7.64 -15.46 -0.56
C SER A 356 7.77 -16.62 -1.56
N TRP A 357 7.37 -17.85 -1.22
CA TRP A 357 7.26 -18.98 -2.14
C TRP A 357 5.79 -19.36 -2.36
N THR A 358 5.08 -19.71 -1.28
CA THR A 358 3.71 -20.24 -1.34
C THR A 358 2.66 -19.17 -1.64
N ARG A 359 2.99 -17.88 -1.43
CA ARG A 359 2.08 -16.72 -1.47
C ARG A 359 0.94 -16.74 -0.44
N TYR A 360 0.90 -17.75 0.42
CA TYR A 360 -0.15 -17.85 1.43
C TYR A 360 -0.09 -16.68 2.41
N GLY A 361 -1.26 -16.08 2.63
CA GLY A 361 -1.40 -14.94 3.53
C GLY A 361 -0.60 -13.69 3.13
N GLU A 362 0.07 -13.62 1.98
CA GLU A 362 1.02 -12.53 1.68
C GLU A 362 0.35 -11.19 1.37
N ARG A 363 -0.77 -11.20 0.64
CA ARG A 363 -1.53 -9.97 0.33
C ARG A 363 -1.89 -9.22 1.62
N PHE A 364 -2.08 -7.92 1.60
CA PHE A 364 -2.44 -7.09 2.77
C PHE A 364 -1.47 -7.13 3.97
N CYS A 365 -0.27 -7.71 3.83
CA CYS A 365 0.71 -7.83 4.91
C CYS A 365 1.89 -6.87 4.83
N TRP A 366 1.82 -5.87 3.94
CA TRP A 366 2.90 -4.89 3.74
C TRP A 366 4.26 -5.52 3.40
N ARG A 367 4.23 -6.74 2.86
CA ARG A 367 5.41 -7.47 2.37
C ARG A 367 5.78 -6.90 1.00
N MET A 368 6.70 -5.94 0.99
CA MET A 368 7.11 -5.22 -0.21
C MET A 368 8.54 -5.59 -0.60
N ARG A 369 8.75 -5.98 -1.87
CA ARG A 369 10.07 -6.15 -2.50
C ARG A 369 11.00 -7.12 -1.74
N LEU A 370 10.46 -8.21 -1.21
CA LEU A 370 11.25 -9.21 -0.46
C LEU A 370 11.82 -10.30 -1.36
N ASP A 371 11.25 -10.49 -2.54
CA ASP A 371 11.58 -11.57 -3.45
C ASP A 371 12.00 -11.08 -4.84
N ASN A 372 13.08 -11.67 -5.33
CA ASN A 372 13.45 -11.64 -6.74
C ASN A 372 13.25 -13.04 -7.32
N ARG A 373 12.61 -13.12 -8.48
CA ARG A 373 12.21 -14.37 -9.12
C ARG A 373 12.73 -14.43 -10.54
N LEU A 374 13.41 -15.52 -10.84
CA LEU A 374 13.74 -15.88 -12.22
C LEU A 374 12.69 -16.90 -12.66
N LEU A 375 11.76 -16.42 -13.47
CA LEU A 375 10.56 -17.13 -13.89
C LEU A 375 10.87 -17.94 -15.16
N ASP A 376 10.43 -19.19 -15.21
CA ASP A 376 10.43 -19.96 -16.45
C ASP A 376 9.15 -19.69 -17.26
N ARG A 377 9.14 -20.15 -18.52
CA ARG A 377 7.92 -20.14 -19.33
C ARG A 377 6.94 -21.19 -18.78
N PRO A 378 5.79 -20.77 -18.22
CA PRO A 378 4.81 -21.73 -17.70
C PRO A 378 4.22 -22.54 -18.86
N VAL A 379 3.90 -23.80 -18.59
CA VAL A 379 3.18 -24.66 -19.55
C VAL A 379 1.94 -25.20 -18.86
N PHE A 380 0.79 -25.03 -19.50
CA PHE A 380 -0.44 -25.73 -19.11
C PHE A 380 -0.67 -26.83 -20.14
N GLU A 381 -0.67 -28.07 -19.66
CA GLU A 381 -0.93 -29.26 -20.48
C GLU A 381 -2.38 -29.68 -20.25
N VAL A 382 -3.12 -29.81 -21.35
CA VAL A 382 -4.50 -30.27 -21.36
C VAL A 382 -4.50 -31.72 -21.79
N HIS A 383 -5.22 -32.55 -21.05
CA HIS A 383 -5.43 -33.96 -21.38
C HIS A 383 -6.94 -34.22 -21.50
N LEU A 384 -7.32 -34.80 -22.65
CA LEU A 384 -8.69 -35.19 -22.97
C LEU A 384 -8.78 -36.72 -22.94
N PRO A 385 -9.27 -37.33 -21.84
CA PRO A 385 -9.26 -38.79 -21.70
C PRO A 385 -10.11 -39.48 -22.76
N ALA A 386 -11.19 -38.83 -23.24
CA ALA A 386 -12.07 -39.38 -24.27
C ALA A 386 -11.37 -39.61 -25.62
N THR A 387 -10.38 -38.78 -25.98
CA THR A 387 -9.62 -38.88 -27.24
C THR A 387 -8.18 -39.33 -27.04
N ALA A 388 -7.74 -39.46 -25.78
CA ALA A 388 -6.33 -39.66 -25.39
C ALA A 388 -5.37 -38.56 -25.91
N GLU A 389 -5.90 -37.38 -26.25
CA GLU A 389 -5.10 -36.26 -26.74
C GLU A 389 -4.44 -35.50 -25.60
N ARG A 390 -3.18 -35.10 -25.81
CA ARG A 390 -2.40 -34.24 -24.92
C ARG A 390 -1.73 -33.14 -25.71
N PHE A 391 -1.90 -31.91 -25.27
CA PHE A 391 -1.30 -30.75 -25.93
C PHE A 391 -1.12 -29.59 -24.94
N LYS A 392 -0.40 -28.56 -25.38
CA LYS A 392 -0.08 -27.37 -24.58
C LYS A 392 -1.01 -26.23 -24.95
N GLU A 393 -1.57 -25.56 -23.97
CA GLU A 393 -2.46 -24.42 -24.19
C GLU A 393 -1.66 -23.12 -24.43
N PRO A 394 -1.97 -22.33 -25.47
CA PRO A 394 -1.28 -21.08 -25.76
C PRO A 394 -1.74 -19.95 -24.81
N LEU A 395 -1.16 -19.89 -23.61
CA LEU A 395 -1.55 -18.91 -22.57
C LEU A 395 -1.48 -17.44 -23.01
N HIS A 396 -0.63 -17.11 -23.99
CA HIS A 396 -0.49 -15.75 -24.52
C HIS A 396 -1.74 -15.25 -25.27
N GLU A 397 -2.61 -16.16 -25.70
CA GLU A 397 -3.89 -15.83 -26.32
C GLU A 397 -5.00 -15.60 -25.26
N MET A 398 -4.79 -16.09 -24.04
CA MET A 398 -5.78 -16.04 -22.94
C MET A 398 -5.48 -14.95 -21.91
N LEU A 399 -4.20 -14.67 -21.66
CA LEU A 399 -3.75 -13.79 -20.58
C LEU A 399 -2.96 -12.61 -21.12
N THR A 400 -3.17 -11.43 -20.53
CA THR A 400 -2.30 -10.30 -20.80
C THR A 400 -0.88 -10.53 -20.22
N PRO A 401 0.15 -9.82 -20.69
CA PRO A 401 1.52 -9.98 -20.18
C PRO A 401 1.63 -9.81 -18.65
N ASN A 402 0.89 -8.85 -18.07
CA ASN A 402 0.86 -8.63 -16.62
C ASN A 402 0.15 -9.78 -15.90
N GLN A 403 -1.00 -10.22 -16.40
CA GLN A 403 -1.73 -11.38 -15.87
C GLN A 403 -0.87 -12.65 -15.89
N HIS A 404 -0.17 -12.89 -16.99
CA HIS A 404 0.77 -13.99 -17.14
C HIS A 404 1.89 -13.92 -16.08
N GLN A 405 2.57 -12.78 -15.95
CA GLN A 405 3.64 -12.59 -14.97
C GLN A 405 3.18 -12.76 -13.52
N ARG A 406 1.94 -12.38 -13.21
CA ARG A 406 1.36 -12.52 -11.88
C ARG A 406 0.97 -13.97 -11.60
N MET A 407 0.32 -14.62 -12.57
CA MET A 407 -0.19 -15.98 -12.47
C MET A 407 0.90 -17.01 -12.15
N ILE A 408 2.05 -16.92 -12.84
CA ILE A 408 3.18 -17.84 -12.63
C ILE A 408 3.81 -17.78 -11.24
N SER A 409 3.46 -16.76 -10.46
CA SER A 409 4.01 -16.54 -9.12
C SER A 409 3.00 -16.79 -8.01
N ILE A 410 1.73 -17.07 -8.32
CA ILE A 410 0.62 -17.17 -7.36
C ILE A 410 -0.22 -18.43 -7.66
N PRO A 411 -0.16 -19.47 -6.80
CA PRO A 411 -0.88 -20.72 -7.01
C PRO A 411 -2.40 -20.58 -7.26
N ASP A 412 -3.08 -19.68 -6.54
CA ASP A 412 -4.52 -19.44 -6.73
C ASP A 412 -4.83 -18.88 -8.13
N LEU A 413 -3.93 -18.07 -8.70
CA LEU A 413 -4.13 -17.55 -10.06
C LEU A 413 -3.89 -18.65 -11.10
N ALA A 414 -2.88 -19.50 -10.90
CA ALA A 414 -2.66 -20.66 -11.78
C ALA A 414 -3.86 -21.63 -11.75
N LEU A 415 -4.46 -21.84 -10.58
CA LEU A 415 -5.70 -22.62 -10.44
C LEU A 415 -6.87 -21.98 -11.19
N GLN A 416 -7.05 -20.66 -11.08
CA GLN A 416 -8.08 -19.94 -11.85
C GLN A 416 -7.87 -20.08 -13.36
N THR A 417 -6.62 -20.01 -13.84
CA THR A 417 -6.31 -20.27 -15.25
C THR A 417 -6.70 -21.68 -15.67
N ALA A 418 -6.39 -22.70 -14.84
CA ALA A 418 -6.80 -24.08 -15.12
C ALA A 418 -8.33 -24.23 -15.18
N HIS A 419 -9.08 -23.52 -14.32
CA HIS A 419 -10.54 -23.48 -14.37
C HIS A 419 -11.06 -22.81 -15.63
N TRP A 420 -10.47 -21.69 -16.08
CA TRP A 420 -10.85 -21.06 -17.34
C TRP A 420 -10.60 -21.96 -18.54
N ILE A 421 -9.47 -22.67 -18.57
CA ILE A 421 -9.18 -23.67 -19.61
C ILE A 421 -10.26 -24.77 -19.59
N ARG A 422 -10.51 -25.38 -18.43
CA ARG A 422 -11.57 -26.40 -18.26
C ARG A 422 -12.93 -25.89 -18.77
N ASP A 423 -13.33 -24.70 -18.35
CA ASP A 423 -14.65 -24.14 -18.67
C ASP A 423 -14.80 -23.84 -20.17
N GLN A 424 -13.71 -23.46 -20.86
CA GLN A 424 -13.70 -23.31 -22.32
C GLN A 424 -13.93 -24.65 -23.05
N TYR A 425 -13.31 -25.74 -22.58
CA TYR A 425 -13.53 -27.08 -23.15
C TYR A 425 -14.93 -27.62 -22.83
N HIS A 426 -15.42 -27.39 -21.61
CA HIS A 426 -16.79 -27.74 -21.22
C HIS A 426 -17.81 -27.03 -22.13
N ALA A 427 -17.60 -25.75 -22.45
CA ALA A 427 -18.45 -25.00 -23.37
C ALA A 427 -18.45 -25.57 -24.81
N ARG A 428 -17.42 -26.34 -25.20
CA ARG A 428 -17.32 -27.05 -26.49
C ARG A 428 -17.82 -28.49 -26.41
N GLY A 429 -18.42 -28.90 -25.29
CA GLY A 429 -18.99 -30.24 -25.07
C GLY A 429 -18.01 -31.29 -24.55
N GLN A 430 -16.76 -30.92 -24.27
CA GLN A 430 -15.77 -31.82 -23.65
C GLN A 430 -15.85 -31.67 -22.12
N LEU A 431 -16.50 -32.62 -21.44
CA LEU A 431 -16.76 -32.54 -20.00
C LEU A 431 -15.70 -33.22 -19.13
N ASP A 432 -14.88 -34.09 -19.71
CA ASP A 432 -13.78 -34.77 -19.02
C ASP A 432 -12.46 -34.16 -19.50
N VAL A 433 -12.01 -33.14 -18.78
CA VAL A 433 -10.84 -32.32 -19.13
C VAL A 433 -9.94 -32.22 -17.92
N GLN A 434 -8.69 -32.62 -18.08
CA GLN A 434 -7.67 -32.52 -17.05
C GLN A 434 -6.66 -31.44 -17.45
N VAL A 435 -6.23 -30.64 -16.48
CA VAL A 435 -5.30 -29.53 -16.71
C VAL A 435 -4.14 -29.60 -15.72
N PHE A 436 -2.93 -29.77 -16.24
CA PHE A 436 -1.69 -29.88 -15.47
C PHE A 436 -0.83 -28.63 -15.68
N ALA A 437 -0.35 -28.03 -14.59
CA ALA A 437 0.47 -26.82 -14.66
C ALA A 437 1.93 -27.13 -14.36
N HIS A 438 2.79 -26.84 -15.32
CA HIS A 438 4.24 -26.90 -15.20
C HIS A 438 4.78 -25.49 -14.96
N ILE A 439 4.86 -25.11 -13.69
CA ILE A 439 5.30 -23.77 -13.27
C ILE A 439 6.49 -23.92 -12.32
N SER A 440 7.68 -23.52 -12.77
CA SER A 440 8.91 -23.48 -11.98
C SER A 440 9.51 -22.09 -11.95
N TYR A 441 10.18 -21.76 -10.85
CA TYR A 441 11.02 -20.56 -10.77
C TYR A 441 12.09 -20.70 -9.70
N SER A 442 13.10 -19.83 -9.78
CA SER A 442 14.07 -19.60 -8.70
C SER A 442 13.59 -18.45 -7.81
N LEU A 443 13.78 -18.57 -6.49
CA LEU A 443 13.49 -17.54 -5.50
C LEU A 443 14.76 -17.09 -4.80
N ASN A 444 15.12 -15.82 -4.93
CA ASN A 444 16.27 -15.21 -4.23
C ASN A 444 17.59 -15.99 -4.43
N GLY A 445 17.83 -16.50 -5.63
CA GLY A 445 19.05 -17.24 -5.99
C GLY A 445 19.04 -18.74 -5.65
N ARG A 446 17.93 -19.27 -5.12
CA ARG A 446 17.76 -20.71 -4.91
C ARG A 446 17.72 -21.49 -6.23
N PRO A 447 18.05 -22.80 -6.23
CA PRO A 447 17.78 -23.65 -7.38
C PRO A 447 16.31 -23.56 -7.82
N ARG A 448 16.08 -23.71 -9.13
CA ARG A 448 14.73 -23.77 -9.68
C ARG A 448 14.01 -25.01 -9.13
N GLN A 449 12.74 -24.83 -8.80
CA GLN A 449 11.85 -25.90 -8.38
C GLN A 449 10.43 -25.60 -8.86
N TYR A 450 9.65 -26.63 -9.13
CA TYR A 450 8.22 -26.49 -9.41
C TYR A 450 7.50 -25.87 -8.21
N LEU A 451 6.71 -24.82 -8.44
CA LEU A 451 5.81 -24.24 -7.45
C LEU A 451 4.58 -25.13 -7.22
N ILE A 452 4.04 -25.69 -8.31
CA ILE A 452 2.87 -26.56 -8.31
C ILE A 452 3.31 -27.96 -8.74
N ASP A 453 2.80 -28.99 -8.06
CA ASP A 453 3.04 -30.38 -8.44
C ASP A 453 2.50 -30.64 -9.87
N PRO A 454 3.37 -30.96 -10.84
CA PRO A 454 2.98 -31.13 -12.24
C PRO A 454 2.12 -32.39 -12.49
N SER A 455 2.02 -33.30 -11.51
CA SER A 455 1.18 -34.50 -11.60
C SER A 455 -0.27 -34.26 -11.17
N VAL A 456 -0.58 -33.08 -10.63
CA VAL A 456 -1.90 -32.77 -10.09
C VAL A 456 -2.77 -32.12 -11.16
N ASP A 457 -3.91 -32.77 -11.43
CA ASP A 457 -4.98 -32.15 -12.20
C ASP A 457 -5.59 -31.00 -11.39
N LEU A 458 -5.37 -29.77 -11.86
CA LEU A 458 -5.89 -28.54 -11.26
C LEU A 458 -7.36 -28.29 -11.63
N ALA A 459 -7.84 -28.83 -12.77
CA ALA A 459 -9.23 -28.65 -13.20
C ALA A 459 -10.22 -29.24 -12.20
N ALA A 460 -9.83 -30.34 -11.53
CA ALA A 460 -10.60 -31.00 -10.48
C ALA A 460 -10.45 -30.36 -9.07
N ARG A 461 -9.55 -29.40 -8.87
CA ARG A 461 -9.32 -28.79 -7.54
C ARG A 461 -10.24 -27.61 -7.28
N GLN A 462 -10.65 -27.44 -6.03
CA GLN A 462 -11.45 -26.29 -5.60
C GLN A 462 -10.56 -25.18 -5.04
N ARG A 463 -11.00 -23.93 -5.25
CA ARG A 463 -10.36 -22.77 -4.64
C ARG A 463 -10.63 -22.77 -3.13
N THR A 464 -9.62 -22.41 -2.35
CA THR A 464 -9.69 -22.34 -0.88
C THR A 464 -8.79 -21.22 -0.39
N PRO A 465 -9.13 -20.55 0.73
CA PRO A 465 -8.23 -19.60 1.35
C PRO A 465 -7.10 -20.29 2.13
N TRP A 466 -7.17 -21.62 2.32
CA TRP A 466 -6.26 -22.42 3.16
C TRP A 466 -5.14 -23.08 2.35
N PRO A 467 -4.04 -23.53 3.01
CA PRO A 467 -2.98 -24.27 2.36
C PRO A 467 -3.49 -25.53 1.65
N VAL A 468 -2.88 -25.84 0.52
CA VAL A 468 -3.15 -27.07 -0.26
C VAL A 468 -1.87 -27.89 -0.39
N ASN A 469 -2.03 -29.20 -0.62
CA ASN A 469 -0.94 -30.18 -0.69
C ASN A 469 -0.20 -30.22 -2.04
N TRP A 470 -0.74 -29.58 -3.07
CA TRP A 470 -0.17 -29.55 -4.42
C TRP A 470 0.72 -28.31 -4.67
N VAL A 471 0.92 -27.46 -3.66
CA VAL A 471 1.92 -26.38 -3.68
C VAL A 471 3.16 -26.87 -2.95
N SER A 472 4.30 -26.81 -3.61
CA SER A 472 5.56 -27.31 -3.08
C SER A 472 6.09 -26.43 -1.93
N THR A 473 6.94 -27.02 -1.09
CA THR A 473 7.70 -26.27 -0.09
C THR A 473 8.87 -25.54 -0.73
N CYS A 474 9.16 -24.34 -0.21
CA CYS A 474 10.30 -23.55 -0.66
C CYS A 474 11.61 -24.33 -0.48
N PRO A 475 12.50 -24.36 -1.49
CA PRO A 475 13.80 -25.01 -1.35
C PRO A 475 14.64 -24.34 -0.23
N PRO A 476 15.50 -25.10 0.45
CA PRO A 476 16.39 -24.55 1.47
C PRO A 476 17.29 -23.45 0.88
N ALA A 477 17.62 -22.45 1.71
CA ALA A 477 18.54 -21.40 1.32
C ALA A 477 19.96 -22.00 1.20
N HIS A 478 20.52 -21.99 -0.01
CA HIS A 478 21.86 -22.55 -0.27
C HIS A 478 22.97 -21.51 -0.37
N GLN A 479 22.66 -20.20 -0.36
CA GLN A 479 23.61 -19.16 -0.77
C GLN A 479 23.61 -17.95 0.17
N THR A 480 24.81 -17.46 0.47
CA THR A 480 25.09 -16.17 1.13
C THR A 480 25.59 -15.18 0.08
N VAL A 481 25.58 -13.87 0.35
CA VAL A 481 26.12 -12.85 -0.58
C VAL A 481 27.54 -13.17 -1.07
N ASN A 482 28.38 -13.79 -0.23
CA ASN A 482 29.73 -14.20 -0.61
C ASN A 482 29.76 -15.26 -1.73
N THR A 483 28.74 -16.11 -1.83
CA THR A 483 28.65 -17.16 -2.87
C THR A 483 28.08 -16.62 -4.18
N LEU A 484 27.18 -15.62 -4.12
CA LEU A 484 26.65 -14.92 -5.30
C LEU A 484 27.70 -14.00 -5.95
N ALA A 485 28.53 -13.32 -5.16
CA ALA A 485 29.59 -12.45 -5.67
C ALA A 485 30.75 -13.24 -6.31
N SER A 486 31.04 -14.45 -5.84
CA SER A 486 32.11 -15.31 -6.39
C SER A 486 31.71 -16.05 -7.67
N ARG A 487 30.40 -16.26 -7.89
CA ARG A 487 29.87 -16.90 -9.10
C ARG A 487 29.48 -15.79 -10.06
N GLY A 488 30.39 -15.39 -10.93
CA GLY A 488 30.11 -14.56 -12.10
C GLY A 488 29.22 -15.29 -13.12
N GLU A 489 28.11 -15.89 -12.69
CA GLU A 489 27.14 -16.51 -13.58
C GLU A 489 26.37 -15.40 -14.30
N THR A 490 26.75 -15.24 -15.57
CA THR A 490 25.99 -14.57 -16.62
C THR A 490 24.65 -15.29 -16.75
N ALA A 491 23.61 -14.75 -16.13
CA ALA A 491 22.23 -15.09 -16.44
C ALA A 491 21.83 -14.34 -17.74
N VAL A 492 22.41 -14.77 -18.85
CA VAL A 492 21.90 -14.54 -20.20
C VAL A 492 21.96 -15.90 -20.88
N ASP A 493 20.80 -16.54 -20.97
CA ASP A 493 20.31 -17.31 -22.11
C ASP A 493 18.84 -17.69 -21.88
#